data_AF-A0A3B0SFN7-F1
#
_entry.id   AF-A0A3B0SFN7-F1
#
_cell.length_a   1.000
_cell.length_b   1.000
_cell.length_c   1.000
_cell.angle_alpha   90.00
_cell.angle_beta   90.00
_cell.angle_gamma   90.00
#
_symmetry.space_group_name_H-M   'P 1'
#
loop_
_entity.id
_entity.type
_entity.pdbx_description
1 polymer ?
#
loop_
_entity_poly.entity_id
_entity_poly.type
_entity_poly.pdbx_seq_one_letter_code
_entity_poly.pdbx_strand_id
1 'polypeptide(L)'
;SNPFAAFAAIPASARYRFLLDDVEYIIRTFIRGPVCRGQVAVNVIEDRFWVMFLTPDADLSVNDPEYLATATPFLGLPAEHAEGPLLDRLVPAYLDHHRQYAELREKRYNAADPQKAGPSLDAIWLGDENAGASLLTVFRHFDNATVVSGFVGDVPETAWVIDFPTLERIYYNLVAGFDVFGSVEHQIATRVYMDLLRIESEDLFLSFLPAERRRDIHDDWYRGGKVKIRTLLHQKPIDIDHATQIKFTTDAPKAELLVKALKRNRSGLAQRDPINRAGDRRLGHSPELAAISSITSTQGPWVRYLPDLSLVRIKNPNGKDRVYSLIHDKAHTNIAFLFAENLRREPEKDTVTVIEGQIGSYPNFFFVVEHG
;
A
#
# COMPACT_ATOMS: atom_id res chain seq x y z
N SER A 1 -10.06 5.41 -21.28
CA SER A 1 -9.14 6.36 -21.92
C SER A 1 -7.75 6.16 -21.33
N ASN A 2 -6.69 6.39 -22.12
CA ASN A 2 -5.31 6.33 -21.64
C ASN A 2 -4.85 7.73 -21.15
N PRO A 3 -4.64 7.95 -19.84
CA PRO A 3 -4.29 9.27 -19.32
C PRO A 3 -2.92 9.76 -19.79
N PHE A 4 -1.95 8.87 -20.02
CA PHE A 4 -0.62 9.24 -20.48
C PHE A 4 -0.64 9.79 -21.90
N ALA A 5 -1.51 9.25 -22.76
CA ALA A 5 -1.75 9.78 -24.09
C ALA A 5 -2.54 11.10 -24.04
N ALA A 6 -3.62 11.14 -23.24
CA ALA A 6 -4.50 12.31 -23.15
C ALA A 6 -3.80 13.57 -22.60
N PHE A 7 -2.91 13.39 -21.63
CA PHE A 7 -2.20 14.48 -20.95
C PHE A 7 -0.72 14.58 -21.34
N ALA A 8 -0.33 14.01 -22.48
CA ALA A 8 1.06 14.00 -22.97
C ALA A 8 1.67 15.41 -23.12
N ALA A 9 0.85 16.44 -23.30
CA ALA A 9 1.28 17.83 -23.37
C ALA A 9 1.77 18.41 -22.02
N ILE A 10 1.43 17.78 -20.89
CA ILE A 10 1.86 18.19 -19.56
C ILE A 10 3.09 17.35 -19.16
N PRO A 11 4.23 17.98 -18.81
CA PRO A 11 5.44 17.24 -18.43
C PRO A 11 5.19 16.21 -17.32
N ALA A 12 5.76 15.02 -17.46
CA ALA A 12 5.64 13.95 -16.47
C ALA A 12 6.09 14.39 -15.07
N SER A 13 7.19 15.15 -14.99
CA SER A 13 7.69 15.71 -13.72
C SER A 13 6.71 16.68 -13.05
N ALA A 14 5.98 17.47 -13.82
CA ALA A 14 4.96 18.37 -13.29
C ALA A 14 3.73 17.59 -12.78
N ARG A 15 3.28 16.59 -13.54
CA ARG A 15 2.19 15.70 -13.13
C ARG A 15 2.54 14.91 -11.87
N TYR A 16 3.75 14.36 -11.80
CA TYR A 16 4.16 13.58 -10.64
C TYR A 16 4.31 14.45 -9.40
N ARG A 17 4.91 15.64 -9.51
CA ARG A 17 5.01 16.58 -8.37
C ARG A 17 3.63 16.99 -7.85
N PHE A 18 2.69 17.31 -8.73
CA PHE A 18 1.31 17.59 -8.33
C PHE A 18 0.70 16.42 -7.53
N LEU A 19 0.93 15.17 -7.96
CA LEU A 19 0.46 13.99 -7.22
C LEU A 19 1.17 13.79 -5.89
N LEU A 20 2.48 14.08 -5.80
CA LEU A 20 3.30 13.93 -4.60
C LEU A 20 2.96 14.99 -3.54
N ASP A 21 2.81 16.26 -3.95
CA ASP A 21 2.51 17.39 -3.06
C ASP A 21 1.23 17.14 -2.26
N ASP A 22 0.23 16.51 -2.88
CA ASP A 22 -1.08 16.18 -2.31
C ASP A 22 -1.29 14.67 -2.10
N VAL A 23 -0.23 13.86 -1.98
CA VAL A 23 -0.35 12.40 -2.12
C VAL A 23 -1.26 11.76 -1.07
N GLU A 24 -1.26 12.24 0.18
CA GLU A 24 -2.22 11.74 1.18
C GLU A 24 -3.67 11.96 0.70
N TYR A 25 -3.97 13.16 0.19
CA TYR A 25 -5.29 13.48 -0.33
C TYR A 25 -5.64 12.59 -1.52
N ILE A 26 -4.73 12.46 -2.50
CA ILE A 26 -4.92 11.60 -3.67
C ILE A 26 -5.19 10.15 -3.26
N ILE A 27 -4.39 9.57 -2.37
CA ILE A 27 -4.62 8.20 -1.88
C ILE A 27 -5.97 8.09 -1.16
N ARG A 28 -6.34 9.09 -0.35
CA ARG A 28 -7.64 9.12 0.34
C ARG A 28 -8.83 9.17 -0.61
N THR A 29 -8.70 9.81 -1.78
CA THR A 29 -9.82 9.90 -2.74
C THR A 29 -10.30 8.54 -3.23
N PHE A 30 -9.40 7.59 -3.50
CA PHE A 30 -9.83 6.24 -3.87
C PHE A 30 -10.07 5.34 -2.65
N ILE A 31 -9.24 5.42 -1.61
CA ILE A 31 -9.41 4.57 -0.41
C ILE A 31 -10.75 4.80 0.30
N ARG A 32 -11.25 6.06 0.30
CA ARG A 32 -12.58 6.40 0.85
C ARG A 32 -13.65 6.56 -0.25
N GLY A 33 -13.25 6.40 -1.50
CA GLY A 33 -14.10 6.54 -2.68
C GLY A 33 -15.07 5.37 -2.87
N PRO A 34 -16.03 5.50 -3.78
CA PRO A 34 -17.04 4.47 -4.04
C PRO A 34 -16.45 3.14 -4.53
N VAL A 35 -15.29 3.20 -5.20
CA VAL A 35 -14.56 2.02 -5.69
C VAL A 35 -14.10 1.07 -4.59
N CYS A 36 -13.77 1.61 -3.41
CA CYS A 36 -13.30 0.89 -2.23
C CYS A 36 -14.41 0.67 -1.18
N ARG A 37 -15.69 0.83 -1.56
CA ARG A 37 -16.83 0.46 -0.70
C ARG A 37 -17.30 -0.96 -0.96
N GLY A 38 -17.56 -1.69 0.12
CA GLY A 38 -18.00 -3.08 0.09
C GLY A 38 -16.84 -4.06 0.21
N GLN A 39 -17.10 -5.24 0.80
CA GLN A 39 -16.06 -6.23 1.12
C GLN A 39 -15.23 -6.64 -0.11
N VAL A 40 -15.88 -6.96 -1.23
CA VAL A 40 -15.18 -7.37 -2.47
C VAL A 40 -14.17 -6.33 -2.95
N ALA A 41 -14.41 -5.05 -2.66
CA ALA A 41 -13.50 -3.98 -3.03
C ALA A 41 -12.21 -3.94 -2.21
N VAL A 42 -12.31 -4.26 -0.92
CA VAL A 42 -11.18 -4.19 0.01
C VAL A 42 -10.49 -5.55 0.21
N ASN A 43 -11.09 -6.66 -0.24
CA ASN A 43 -10.52 -8.01 -0.14
C ASN A 43 -9.12 -8.22 -0.79
N VAL A 44 -8.64 -7.25 -1.57
CA VAL A 44 -7.36 -7.29 -2.31
C VAL A 44 -6.31 -6.33 -1.77
N ILE A 45 -6.49 -5.85 -0.54
CA ILE A 45 -5.48 -5.14 0.23
C ILE A 45 -5.35 -5.75 1.62
N GLU A 46 -4.16 -5.65 2.20
CA GLU A 46 -3.93 -6.07 3.58
C GLU A 46 -4.65 -5.15 4.55
N ASP A 47 -4.99 -5.68 5.72
CA ASP A 47 -5.59 -4.91 6.81
C ASP A 47 -4.71 -3.74 7.25
N ARG A 48 -3.39 -3.88 7.09
CA ARG A 48 -2.42 -2.82 7.34
C ARG A 48 -1.21 -2.94 6.42
N PHE A 49 -0.93 -1.89 5.65
CA PHE A 49 0.28 -1.80 4.84
C PHE A 49 0.80 -0.37 4.79
N TRP A 50 2.10 -0.24 4.53
CA TRP A 50 2.80 1.04 4.49
C TRP A 50 3.15 1.41 3.05
N VAL A 51 2.95 2.67 2.70
CA VAL A 51 3.14 3.19 1.34
C VAL A 51 4.20 4.27 1.32
N MET A 52 5.09 4.17 0.34
CA MET A 52 6.12 5.13 -0.02
C MET A 52 6.08 5.39 -1.53
N PHE A 53 6.85 6.36 -1.99
CA PHE A 53 6.89 6.79 -3.39
C PHE A 53 8.33 6.92 -3.89
N LEU A 54 8.58 6.80 -5.19
CA LEU A 54 9.87 7.17 -5.76
C LEU A 54 10.07 8.68 -5.80
N THR A 55 11.31 9.14 -5.81
CA THR A 55 11.62 10.51 -6.19
C THR A 55 11.44 10.68 -7.70
N PRO A 56 11.02 11.88 -8.17
CA PRO A 56 10.97 12.19 -9.60
C PRO A 56 12.31 11.93 -10.32
N ASP A 57 13.43 12.11 -9.63
CA ASP A 57 14.77 11.93 -10.21
C ASP A 57 15.16 10.46 -10.37
N ALA A 58 14.66 9.57 -9.49
CA ALA A 58 14.92 8.14 -9.56
C ALA A 58 13.97 7.38 -10.50
N ASP A 59 12.87 8.00 -10.91
CA ASP A 59 11.89 7.39 -11.80
C ASP A 59 12.23 7.67 -13.28
N LEU A 60 12.65 6.63 -14.00
CA LEU A 60 12.98 6.74 -15.42
C LEU A 60 11.80 7.24 -16.25
N SER A 61 10.56 6.93 -15.87
CA SER A 61 9.39 7.39 -16.63
C SER A 61 9.17 8.91 -16.53
N VAL A 62 9.81 9.55 -15.56
CA VAL A 62 9.75 11.00 -15.35
C VAL A 62 10.94 11.69 -16.02
N ASN A 63 12.14 11.09 -15.96
CA ASN A 63 13.39 11.69 -16.43
C ASN A 63 13.82 11.26 -17.86
N ASP A 64 13.24 10.19 -18.42
CA ASP A 64 13.40 9.71 -19.80
C ASP A 64 12.06 9.80 -20.56
N PRO A 65 11.81 10.91 -21.28
CA PRO A 65 10.58 11.08 -22.05
C PRO A 65 10.39 10.02 -23.16
N GLU A 66 11.47 9.46 -23.69
CA GLU A 66 11.39 8.42 -24.72
C GLU A 66 10.86 7.12 -24.12
N TYR A 67 11.32 6.77 -22.91
CA TYR A 67 10.77 5.63 -22.18
C TYR A 67 9.28 5.79 -21.93
N LEU A 68 8.82 6.93 -21.39
CA LEU A 68 7.39 7.13 -21.13
C LEU A 68 6.55 7.10 -22.40
N ALA A 69 7.03 7.73 -23.49
CA ALA A 69 6.37 7.70 -24.78
C ALA A 69 6.26 6.26 -25.32
N THR A 70 7.31 5.46 -25.19
CA THR A 70 7.32 4.04 -25.58
C THR A 70 6.41 3.18 -24.70
N ALA A 71 6.30 3.51 -23.40
CA ALA A 71 5.46 2.81 -22.45
C ALA A 71 3.97 3.14 -22.60
N THR A 72 3.65 4.35 -23.07
CA THR A 72 2.29 4.90 -23.13
C THR A 72 1.25 3.93 -23.70
N PRO A 73 1.46 3.24 -24.84
CA PRO A 73 0.47 2.30 -25.39
C PRO A 73 0.06 1.18 -24.41
N PHE A 74 0.94 0.80 -23.48
CA PHE A 74 0.71 -0.27 -22.51
C PHE A 74 0.10 0.21 -21.18
N LEU A 75 -0.01 1.52 -20.99
CA LEU A 75 -0.52 2.14 -19.75
C LEU A 75 -2.03 2.44 -19.80
N GLY A 76 -2.73 1.89 -20.79
CA GLY A 76 -4.19 1.97 -20.92
C GLY A 76 -4.92 1.31 -19.75
N LEU A 77 -6.11 1.84 -19.45
CA LEU A 77 -6.93 1.43 -18.30
C LEU A 77 -8.15 0.62 -18.75
N PRO A 78 -8.73 -0.23 -17.89
CA PRO A 78 -9.95 -0.98 -18.21
C PRO A 78 -11.11 -0.10 -18.71
N ALA A 79 -11.27 1.09 -18.13
CA ALA A 79 -12.30 2.06 -18.51
C ALA A 79 -12.24 2.51 -19.98
N GLU A 80 -11.12 2.29 -20.68
CA GLU A 80 -11.01 2.56 -22.12
C GLU A 80 -11.91 1.68 -22.98
N HIS A 81 -12.21 0.47 -22.53
CA HIS A 81 -12.97 -0.51 -23.30
C HIS A 81 -14.40 -0.68 -22.76
N ALA A 82 -14.82 0.13 -21.78
CA ALA A 82 -16.11 -0.01 -21.10
C ALA A 82 -17.33 0.08 -22.04
N GLU A 83 -17.21 0.83 -23.14
CA GLU A 83 -18.25 0.96 -24.17
C GLU A 83 -17.97 0.14 -25.45
N GLY A 84 -16.89 -0.63 -25.47
CA GLY A 84 -16.46 -1.41 -26.65
C GLY A 84 -17.28 -2.69 -26.90
N PRO A 85 -16.99 -3.43 -27.98
CA PRO A 85 -17.54 -4.77 -28.24
C PRO A 85 -17.37 -5.71 -27.04
N LEU A 86 -18.27 -6.69 -26.89
CA LEU A 86 -18.24 -7.64 -25.77
C LEU A 86 -16.92 -8.42 -25.69
N LEU A 87 -16.31 -8.77 -26.82
CA LEU A 87 -15.02 -9.47 -26.86
C LEU A 87 -13.88 -8.65 -26.26
N ASP A 88 -13.84 -7.34 -26.53
CA ASP A 88 -12.81 -6.44 -25.98
C ASP A 88 -13.00 -6.19 -24.48
N ARG A 89 -14.23 -6.33 -23.99
CA ARG A 89 -14.57 -6.31 -22.57
C ARG A 89 -14.29 -7.64 -21.85
N LEU A 90 -14.37 -8.76 -22.55
CA LEU A 90 -14.21 -10.12 -21.99
C LEU A 90 -12.79 -10.68 -22.08
N VAL A 91 -11.99 -10.25 -23.08
CA VAL A 91 -10.58 -10.61 -23.25
C VAL A 91 -9.75 -9.39 -22.89
N PRO A 92 -9.38 -9.22 -21.61
CA PRO A 92 -8.80 -7.97 -21.15
C PRO A 92 -7.39 -7.75 -21.71
N ALA A 93 -7.30 -6.93 -22.78
CA ALA A 93 -6.03 -6.51 -23.38
C ALA A 93 -5.08 -5.88 -22.35
N TYR A 94 -5.62 -5.29 -21.27
CA TYR A 94 -4.82 -4.73 -20.18
C TYR A 94 -3.91 -5.75 -19.47
N LEU A 95 -4.25 -7.05 -19.47
CA LEU A 95 -3.38 -8.08 -18.89
C LEU A 95 -2.10 -8.26 -19.72
N ASP A 96 -2.25 -8.30 -21.05
CA ASP A 96 -1.12 -8.40 -21.98
C ASP A 96 -0.30 -7.11 -21.97
N HIS A 97 -0.97 -5.95 -21.99
CA HIS A 97 -0.31 -4.65 -21.87
C HIS A 97 0.49 -4.52 -20.56
N HIS A 98 -0.07 -4.96 -19.43
CA HIS A 98 0.66 -4.95 -18.15
C HIS A 98 1.94 -5.78 -18.24
N ARG A 99 1.88 -6.97 -18.85
CA ARG A 99 3.07 -7.80 -19.09
C ARG A 99 4.09 -7.09 -19.99
N GLN A 100 3.64 -6.53 -21.11
CA GLN A 100 4.51 -5.79 -22.06
C GLN A 100 5.16 -4.57 -21.40
N TYR A 101 4.41 -3.84 -20.56
CA TYR A 101 4.94 -2.74 -19.77
C TYR A 101 5.99 -3.21 -18.78
N ALA A 102 5.76 -4.30 -18.05
CA ALA A 102 6.72 -4.86 -17.12
C ALA A 102 8.03 -5.28 -17.81
N GLU A 103 7.94 -5.94 -18.97
CA GLU A 103 9.11 -6.31 -19.79
C GLU A 103 9.87 -5.07 -20.31
N LEU A 104 9.16 -4.04 -20.76
CA LEU A 104 9.76 -2.78 -21.21
C LEU A 104 10.45 -2.03 -20.06
N ARG A 105 9.77 -1.92 -18.91
CA ARG A 105 10.28 -1.26 -17.71
C ARG A 105 11.58 -1.91 -17.29
N GLU A 106 11.59 -3.23 -17.12
CA GLU A 106 12.80 -3.94 -16.74
C GLU A 106 13.94 -3.72 -17.75
N LYS A 107 13.68 -3.85 -19.05
CA LYS A 107 14.71 -3.61 -20.08
C LYS A 107 15.32 -2.22 -19.95
N ARG A 108 14.51 -1.20 -19.68
CA ARG A 108 14.94 0.19 -19.52
C ARG A 108 15.74 0.39 -18.24
N TYR A 109 15.25 -0.13 -17.11
CA TYR A 109 15.96 -0.04 -15.83
C TYR A 109 17.29 -0.82 -15.82
N ASN A 110 17.35 -2.01 -16.44
CA ASN A 110 18.58 -2.79 -16.59
C ASN A 110 19.62 -2.07 -17.47
N ALA A 111 19.16 -1.36 -18.50
CA ALA A 111 20.05 -0.57 -19.35
C ALA A 111 20.60 0.67 -18.63
N ALA A 112 19.81 1.27 -17.74
CA ALA A 112 20.23 2.41 -16.91
C ALA A 112 21.14 2.00 -15.74
N ASP A 113 21.07 0.74 -15.28
CA ASP A 113 21.93 0.18 -14.22
C ASP A 113 22.74 -1.04 -14.72
N PRO A 114 23.74 -0.85 -15.61
CA PRO A 114 24.52 -1.93 -16.16
C PRO A 114 25.39 -2.67 -15.13
N GLN A 115 25.64 -2.05 -13.97
CA GLN A 115 26.39 -2.66 -12.87
C GLN A 115 25.48 -3.52 -11.97
N LYS A 116 24.17 -3.48 -12.19
CA LYS A 116 23.17 -4.14 -11.36
C LYS A 116 23.29 -3.73 -9.88
N ALA A 117 23.62 -2.47 -9.61
CA ALA A 117 23.80 -1.93 -8.26
C ALA A 117 22.48 -1.86 -7.48
N GLY A 118 21.36 -1.74 -8.19
CA GLY A 118 20.02 -1.60 -7.63
C GLY A 118 19.77 -0.22 -7.01
N PRO A 119 18.59 0.00 -6.41
CA PRO A 119 18.21 1.30 -5.88
C PRO A 119 18.95 1.64 -4.57
N SER A 120 19.03 2.94 -4.26
CA SER A 120 19.48 3.46 -2.98
C SER A 120 18.30 4.02 -2.19
N LEU A 121 18.47 4.28 -0.89
CA LEU A 121 17.41 4.90 -0.07
C LEU A 121 17.02 6.31 -0.58
N ASP A 122 17.92 6.99 -1.29
CA ASP A 122 17.66 8.34 -1.82
C ASP A 122 16.72 8.32 -3.04
N ALA A 123 16.42 7.13 -3.58
CA ALA A 123 15.37 6.94 -4.57
C ALA A 123 13.96 6.96 -3.97
N ILE A 124 13.80 6.87 -2.63
CA ILE A 124 12.51 7.01 -1.96
C ILE A 124 12.23 8.48 -1.68
N TRP A 125 11.07 8.98 -2.11
CA TRP A 125 10.61 10.32 -1.78
C TRP A 125 10.18 10.37 -0.32
N LEU A 126 11.00 11.03 0.50
CA LEU A 126 10.81 11.16 1.94
C LEU A 126 10.22 12.52 2.33
N GLY A 127 9.64 13.23 1.35
CA GLY A 127 8.99 14.54 1.53
C GLY A 127 9.93 15.70 1.23
N ASP A 128 9.32 16.82 0.85
CA ASP A 128 9.97 18.11 0.62
C ASP A 128 9.48 19.13 1.65
N GLU A 129 10.20 20.25 1.80
CA GLU A 129 9.76 21.35 2.66
C GLU A 129 8.40 21.88 2.17
N ASN A 130 7.38 21.83 3.03
CA ASN A 130 5.98 22.22 2.77
C ASN A 130 5.15 21.27 1.90
N ALA A 131 5.67 20.11 1.50
CA ALA A 131 4.85 19.06 0.88
C ALA A 131 4.02 18.29 1.92
N GLY A 132 2.97 17.59 1.48
CA GLY A 132 2.17 16.70 2.33
C GLY A 132 2.94 15.50 2.88
N ALA A 133 2.21 14.52 3.44
CA ALA A 133 2.83 13.34 4.03
C ALA A 133 3.48 12.43 2.98
N SER A 134 4.74 12.07 3.20
CA SER A 134 5.53 11.21 2.30
C SER A 134 5.51 9.72 2.64
N LEU A 135 5.14 9.42 3.88
CA LEU A 135 4.94 8.07 4.38
C LEU A 135 3.47 7.93 4.76
N LEU A 136 2.82 6.87 4.32
CA LEU A 136 1.40 6.65 4.62
C LEU A 136 1.18 5.25 5.19
N THR A 137 0.16 5.12 6.01
CA THR A 137 -0.42 3.84 6.42
C THR A 137 -1.84 3.75 5.93
N VAL A 138 -2.16 2.63 5.30
CA VAL A 138 -3.54 2.29 4.95
C VAL A 138 -4.00 1.19 5.90
N PHE A 139 -5.15 1.44 6.54
CA PHE A 139 -5.88 0.48 7.33
C PHE A 139 -7.14 0.07 6.59
N ARG A 140 -7.30 -1.23 6.34
CA ARG A 140 -8.55 -1.77 5.85
C ARG A 140 -9.43 -2.18 7.03
N HIS A 141 -10.72 -1.90 6.89
CA HIS A 141 -11.79 -2.30 7.79
C HIS A 141 -12.70 -3.30 7.08
N PHE A 142 -13.90 -3.54 7.62
CA PHE A 142 -14.84 -4.53 7.07
C PHE A 142 -15.19 -4.30 5.59
N ASP A 143 -15.63 -3.09 5.25
CA ASP A 143 -16.14 -2.72 3.92
C ASP A 143 -15.64 -1.35 3.43
N ASN A 144 -14.63 -0.81 4.10
CA ASN A 144 -14.01 0.48 3.84
C ASN A 144 -12.55 0.48 4.29
N ALA A 145 -11.83 1.56 4.03
CA ALA A 145 -10.45 1.71 4.46
C ALA A 145 -10.15 3.17 4.84
N THR A 146 -9.06 3.38 5.57
CA THR A 146 -8.60 4.67 6.06
C THR A 146 -7.12 4.85 5.78
N VAL A 147 -6.74 6.03 5.32
CA VAL A 147 -5.34 6.44 5.18
C VAL A 147 -4.99 7.37 6.33
N VAL A 148 -3.81 7.20 6.90
CA VAL A 148 -3.20 8.13 7.86
C VAL A 148 -1.78 8.48 7.42
N SER A 149 -1.37 9.70 7.74
CA SER A 149 0.02 10.15 7.66
C SER A 149 0.94 9.30 8.56
N GLY A 150 2.11 8.96 8.06
CA GLY A 150 3.17 8.23 8.77
C GLY A 150 3.02 6.72 8.72
N PHE A 151 4.03 6.03 9.25
CA PHE A 151 4.04 4.59 9.47
C PHE A 151 3.44 4.27 10.84
N VAL A 152 2.14 3.99 10.89
CA VAL A 152 1.39 3.71 12.12
C VAL A 152 1.17 2.20 12.26
N GLY A 153 1.19 1.71 13.49
CA GLY A 153 1.17 0.29 13.83
C GLY A 153 2.56 -0.32 13.91
N ASP A 154 2.60 -1.64 14.08
CA ASP A 154 3.83 -2.44 14.01
C ASP A 154 4.38 -2.50 12.57
N VAL A 155 5.46 -3.19 12.29
CA VAL A 155 5.88 -3.43 10.90
C VAL A 155 4.81 -4.27 10.18
N PRO A 156 4.26 -3.83 9.02
CA PRO A 156 3.20 -4.57 8.32
C PRO A 156 3.73 -5.84 7.64
N GLU A 157 2.80 -6.69 7.21
CA GLU A 157 3.11 -7.82 6.34
C GLU A 157 3.71 -7.32 5.01
N THR A 158 2.99 -6.43 4.31
CA THR A 158 3.42 -5.85 3.03
C THR A 158 3.74 -4.36 3.13
N ALA A 159 4.55 -3.87 2.20
CA ALA A 159 4.82 -2.45 2.02
C ALA A 159 5.01 -2.14 0.53
N TRP A 160 4.66 -0.93 0.12
CA TRP A 160 4.62 -0.51 -1.27
C TRP A 160 5.60 0.65 -1.51
N VAL A 161 6.26 0.63 -2.66
CA VAL A 161 6.87 1.82 -3.26
C VAL A 161 6.16 2.07 -4.57
N ILE A 162 5.60 3.26 -4.75
CA ILE A 162 4.80 3.60 -5.93
C ILE A 162 5.58 4.58 -6.82
N ASP A 163 5.78 4.21 -8.09
CA ASP A 163 6.36 5.07 -9.13
C ASP A 163 5.28 5.91 -9.84
N PHE A 164 5.70 6.88 -10.65
CA PHE A 164 4.80 7.82 -11.31
C PHE A 164 3.72 7.13 -12.17
N PRO A 165 4.06 6.18 -13.08
CA PRO A 165 3.06 5.57 -13.92
C PRO A 165 2.06 4.76 -13.10
N THR A 166 2.50 4.14 -12.01
CA THR A 166 1.62 3.39 -11.11
C THR A 166 0.69 4.33 -10.34
N LEU A 167 1.20 5.42 -9.75
CA LEU A 167 0.37 6.37 -9.00
C LEU A 167 -0.70 7.03 -9.88
N GLU A 168 -0.33 7.47 -11.08
CA GLU A 168 -1.29 8.09 -12.00
C GLU A 168 -2.33 7.07 -12.49
N ARG A 169 -1.93 5.83 -12.82
CA ARG A 169 -2.88 4.76 -13.15
C ARG A 169 -3.83 4.44 -12.01
N ILE A 170 -3.37 4.39 -10.76
CA ILE A 170 -4.23 4.18 -9.60
C ILE A 170 -5.30 5.27 -9.55
N TYR A 171 -4.91 6.55 -9.64
CA TYR A 171 -5.86 7.67 -9.61
C TYR A 171 -6.90 7.58 -10.73
N TYR A 172 -6.48 7.39 -11.97
CA TYR A 172 -7.43 7.33 -13.09
C TYR A 172 -8.26 6.04 -13.09
N ASN A 173 -7.72 4.90 -12.66
CA ASN A 173 -8.48 3.64 -12.58
C ASN A 173 -9.56 3.69 -11.49
N LEU A 174 -9.24 4.28 -10.34
CA LEU A 174 -10.09 4.21 -9.15
C LEU A 174 -10.94 5.46 -8.90
N VAL A 175 -10.59 6.59 -9.51
CA VAL A 175 -11.26 7.88 -9.28
C VAL A 175 -11.86 8.41 -10.57
N ALA A 176 -11.03 8.92 -11.48
CA ALA A 176 -11.53 9.65 -12.64
C ALA A 176 -12.23 8.76 -13.68
N GLY A 177 -11.78 7.51 -13.83
CA GLY A 177 -12.33 6.52 -14.76
C GLY A 177 -13.25 5.49 -14.11
N PHE A 178 -13.50 5.56 -12.81
CA PHE A 178 -14.38 4.62 -12.13
C PHE A 178 -15.84 5.05 -12.24
N ASP A 179 -16.62 4.35 -13.07
CA ASP A 179 -18.07 4.50 -13.11
C ASP A 179 -18.76 3.65 -12.03
N VAL A 180 -19.38 4.34 -11.06
CA VAL A 180 -20.16 3.72 -9.97
C VAL A 180 -21.44 3.06 -10.49
N PHE A 181 -22.01 3.59 -11.57
CA PHE A 181 -23.19 3.04 -12.23
C PHE A 181 -22.83 2.11 -13.39
N GLY A 182 -21.53 1.89 -13.61
CA GLY A 182 -20.99 1.03 -14.64
C GLY A 182 -21.30 -0.45 -14.39
N SER A 183 -21.08 -1.25 -15.43
CA SER A 183 -21.41 -2.67 -15.41
C SER A 183 -20.57 -3.46 -14.37
N VAL A 184 -21.03 -4.66 -14.02
CA VAL A 184 -20.30 -5.54 -13.09
C VAL A 184 -18.93 -5.91 -13.66
N GLU A 185 -18.83 -6.07 -14.97
CA GLU A 185 -17.57 -6.35 -15.67
C GLU A 185 -16.57 -5.20 -15.49
N HIS A 186 -17.01 -3.94 -15.65
CA HIS A 186 -16.17 -2.76 -15.41
C HIS A 186 -15.64 -2.74 -13.97
N GLN A 187 -16.52 -3.02 -13.01
CA GLN A 187 -16.18 -3.07 -11.60
C GLN A 187 -15.17 -4.18 -11.27
N ILE A 188 -15.29 -5.36 -11.89
CA ILE A 188 -14.33 -6.45 -11.72
C ILE A 188 -13.00 -6.11 -12.40
N ALA A 189 -13.03 -5.61 -13.63
CA ALA A 189 -11.82 -5.27 -14.39
C ALA A 189 -10.99 -4.19 -13.69
N THR A 190 -11.65 -3.16 -13.13
CA THR A 190 -10.99 -2.14 -12.29
C THR A 190 -10.23 -2.76 -11.13
N ARG A 191 -10.83 -3.76 -10.45
CA ARG A 191 -10.24 -4.40 -9.27
C ARG A 191 -9.12 -5.38 -9.64
N VAL A 192 -9.25 -6.11 -10.74
CA VAL A 192 -8.17 -6.94 -11.28
C VAL A 192 -6.99 -6.06 -11.68
N TYR A 193 -7.24 -4.92 -12.34
CA TYR A 193 -6.20 -3.98 -12.71
C TYR A 193 -5.52 -3.37 -11.47
N MET A 194 -6.28 -3.00 -10.44
CA MET A 194 -5.71 -2.51 -9.17
C MET A 194 -4.83 -3.55 -8.48
N ASP A 195 -5.21 -4.84 -8.52
CA ASP A 195 -4.35 -5.91 -8.00
C ASP A 195 -2.99 -5.93 -8.73
N LEU A 196 -2.98 -5.78 -10.07
CA LEU A 196 -1.73 -5.64 -10.82
C LEU A 196 -0.90 -4.45 -10.36
N LEU A 197 -1.51 -3.27 -10.17
CA LEU A 197 -0.80 -2.07 -9.68
C LEU A 197 -0.24 -2.24 -8.27
N ARG A 198 -0.95 -2.99 -7.40
CA ARG A 198 -0.44 -3.39 -6.08
C ARG A 198 0.81 -4.25 -6.23
N ILE A 199 0.75 -5.28 -7.08
CA ILE A 199 1.88 -6.18 -7.34
C ILE A 199 3.09 -5.39 -7.85
N GLU A 200 2.90 -4.47 -8.80
CA GLU A 200 3.99 -3.61 -9.29
C GLU A 200 4.64 -2.81 -8.15
N SER A 201 3.84 -2.31 -7.21
CA SER A 201 4.30 -1.51 -6.08
C SER A 201 5.02 -2.34 -5.00
N GLU A 202 4.57 -3.58 -4.80
CA GLU A 202 5.20 -4.57 -3.91
C GLU A 202 6.53 -5.05 -4.48
N ASP A 203 6.58 -5.37 -5.77
CA ASP A 203 7.81 -5.76 -6.47
C ASP A 203 8.84 -4.62 -6.47
N LEU A 204 8.39 -3.38 -6.70
CA LEU A 204 9.27 -2.22 -6.60
C LEU A 204 9.81 -2.06 -5.17
N PHE A 205 8.99 -2.24 -4.13
CA PHE A 205 9.49 -2.24 -2.74
C PHE A 205 10.53 -3.35 -2.51
N LEU A 206 10.30 -4.57 -3.00
CA LEU A 206 11.24 -5.68 -2.86
C LEU A 206 12.60 -5.39 -3.52
N SER A 207 12.63 -4.60 -4.60
CA SER A 207 13.89 -4.20 -5.25
C SER A 207 14.85 -3.42 -4.34
N PHE A 208 14.34 -2.77 -3.27
CA PHE A 208 15.18 -2.09 -2.27
C PHE A 208 15.80 -3.03 -1.24
N LEU A 209 15.35 -4.28 -1.16
CA LEU A 209 15.85 -5.28 -0.23
C LEU A 209 17.02 -6.07 -0.84
N PRO A 210 17.82 -6.77 0.00
CA PRO A 210 18.85 -7.68 -0.49
C PRO A 210 18.25 -8.77 -1.39
N ALA A 211 18.85 -8.99 -2.56
CA ALA A 211 18.36 -9.91 -3.59
C ALA A 211 18.04 -11.31 -3.05
N GLU A 212 18.89 -11.82 -2.18
CA GLU A 212 18.78 -13.13 -1.55
C GLU A 212 17.57 -13.27 -0.60
N ARG A 213 16.98 -12.15 -0.17
CA ARG A 213 15.81 -12.14 0.75
C ARG A 213 14.49 -11.91 0.03
N ARG A 214 14.50 -11.38 -1.20
CA ARG A 214 13.29 -10.95 -1.91
C ARG A 214 12.32 -12.10 -2.17
N ARG A 215 12.84 -13.26 -2.61
CA ARG A 215 12.02 -14.44 -2.92
C ARG A 215 11.32 -15.00 -1.69
N ASP A 216 12.02 -15.12 -0.57
CA ASP A 216 11.43 -15.62 0.67
C ASP A 216 10.31 -14.70 1.16
N ILE A 217 10.56 -13.38 1.15
CA ILE A 217 9.57 -12.38 1.59
C ILE A 217 8.32 -12.41 0.68
N HIS A 218 8.50 -12.48 -0.63
CA HIS A 218 7.38 -12.56 -1.55
C HIS A 218 6.61 -13.89 -1.42
N ASP A 219 7.30 -15.03 -1.34
CA ASP A 219 6.63 -16.32 -1.15
C ASP A 219 5.82 -16.36 0.16
N ASP A 220 6.28 -15.64 1.19
CA ASP A 220 5.54 -15.43 2.43
C ASP A 220 4.27 -14.57 2.23
N TRP A 221 4.26 -13.58 1.34
CA TRP A 221 3.06 -12.78 1.02
C TRP A 221 2.05 -13.53 0.14
N TYR A 222 2.52 -14.51 -0.65
CA TYR A 222 1.73 -15.22 -1.66
C TYR A 222 1.59 -16.72 -1.34
N ARG A 223 1.30 -17.09 -0.08
CA ARG A 223 1.16 -18.50 0.34
C ARG A 223 -0.06 -19.17 -0.30
N GLY A 224 0.16 -20.38 -0.86
CA GLY A 224 -0.89 -21.26 -1.38
C GLY A 224 -0.77 -21.59 -2.87
N GLY A 225 -1.05 -22.85 -3.25
CA GLY A 225 -0.77 -23.36 -4.60
C GLY A 225 -1.50 -22.63 -5.74
N LYS A 226 -2.77 -22.24 -5.54
CA LYS A 226 -3.56 -21.51 -6.55
C LYS A 226 -3.00 -20.11 -6.83
N VAL A 227 -2.43 -19.46 -5.81
CA VAL A 227 -1.79 -18.15 -5.92
C VAL A 227 -0.52 -18.28 -6.75
N LYS A 228 0.34 -19.24 -6.40
CA LYS A 228 1.58 -19.52 -7.14
C LYS A 228 1.32 -19.74 -8.63
N ILE A 229 0.26 -20.49 -8.99
CA ILE A 229 -0.12 -20.68 -10.40
C ILE A 229 -0.56 -19.36 -11.05
N ARG A 230 -1.37 -18.54 -10.38
CA ARG A 230 -1.81 -17.25 -10.95
C ARG A 230 -0.66 -16.29 -11.15
N THR A 231 0.21 -16.18 -10.15
CA THR A 231 1.46 -15.44 -10.17
C THR A 231 2.32 -15.90 -11.35
N LEU A 232 2.59 -17.19 -11.49
CA LEU A 232 3.39 -17.72 -12.61
C LEU A 232 2.79 -17.45 -14.00
N LEU A 233 1.46 -17.36 -14.12
CA LEU A 233 0.79 -17.13 -15.40
C LEU A 233 0.78 -15.66 -15.84
N HIS A 234 0.77 -14.73 -14.90
CA HIS A 234 0.53 -13.31 -15.18
C HIS A 234 1.61 -12.37 -14.64
N GLN A 235 2.58 -12.88 -13.89
CA GLN A 235 3.64 -12.11 -13.27
C GLN A 235 5.01 -12.65 -13.67
N LYS A 236 5.96 -11.73 -13.75
CA LYS A 236 7.36 -12.07 -13.98
C LYS A 236 7.98 -12.62 -12.68
N PRO A 237 8.99 -13.50 -12.73
CA PRO A 237 9.83 -13.77 -11.58
C PRO A 237 10.41 -12.48 -10.99
N ILE A 238 10.41 -12.40 -9.66
CA ILE A 238 11.03 -11.30 -8.90
C ILE A 238 12.50 -11.16 -9.31
N ASP A 239 12.94 -9.91 -9.46
CA ASP A 239 14.33 -9.59 -9.67
C ASP A 239 15.17 -10.01 -8.45
N ILE A 240 16.09 -10.95 -8.69
CA ILE A 240 17.12 -11.40 -7.74
C ILE A 240 18.53 -11.18 -8.31
N ASP A 241 18.62 -10.49 -9.44
CA ASP A 241 19.88 -10.27 -10.16
C ASP A 241 20.52 -8.94 -9.76
N HIS A 242 19.72 -7.92 -9.42
CA HIS A 242 20.23 -6.63 -8.95
C HIS A 242 20.48 -6.63 -7.46
N ALA A 243 21.58 -6.03 -7.05
CA ALA A 243 21.87 -5.76 -5.66
C ALA A 243 20.93 -4.68 -5.09
N THR A 244 21.30 -4.14 -3.94
CA THR A 244 20.71 -2.93 -3.37
C THR A 244 21.85 -2.09 -2.83
N GLN A 245 21.79 -0.77 -3.01
CA GLN A 245 22.79 0.15 -2.48
C GLN A 245 22.53 0.47 -0.99
N ILE A 246 21.42 -0.01 -0.44
CA ILE A 246 21.08 0.16 0.97
C ILE A 246 21.90 -0.82 1.81
N LYS A 247 22.70 -0.29 2.73
CA LYS A 247 23.45 -1.10 3.68
C LYS A 247 22.52 -1.59 4.79
N PHE A 248 22.34 -2.91 4.87
CA PHE A 248 21.62 -3.59 5.95
C PHE A 248 22.58 -4.13 7.00
N THR A 249 22.14 -4.13 8.25
CA THR A 249 22.94 -4.54 9.43
C THR A 249 22.23 -5.55 10.32
N THR A 250 20.98 -5.86 10.01
CA THR A 250 20.12 -6.77 10.78
C THR A 250 19.63 -7.94 9.91
N ASP A 251 19.16 -9.01 10.55
CA ASP A 251 18.55 -10.16 9.87
C ASP A 251 17.10 -9.88 9.39
N ALA A 252 16.58 -8.69 9.67
CA ALA A 252 15.23 -8.23 9.32
C ALA A 252 15.28 -7.03 8.37
N PRO A 253 15.76 -7.19 7.12
CA PRO A 253 16.00 -6.08 6.20
C PRO A 253 14.73 -5.29 5.85
N LYS A 254 13.56 -5.94 5.77
CA LYS A 254 12.28 -5.26 5.56
C LYS A 254 12.01 -4.23 6.66
N ALA A 255 12.10 -4.65 7.93
CA ALA A 255 11.90 -3.77 9.06
C ALA A 255 12.98 -2.67 9.11
N GLU A 256 14.24 -3.01 8.83
CA GLU A 256 15.35 -2.06 8.81
C GLU A 256 15.16 -0.98 7.73
N LEU A 257 14.73 -1.32 6.52
CA LEU A 257 14.43 -0.37 5.45
C LEU A 257 13.34 0.63 5.89
N LEU A 258 12.23 0.11 6.40
CA LEU A 258 11.10 0.94 6.82
C LEU A 258 11.47 1.88 7.97
N VAL A 259 12.30 1.41 8.92
CA VAL A 259 12.84 2.24 10.00
C VAL A 259 13.81 3.29 9.46
N LYS A 260 14.65 2.98 8.46
CA LYS A 260 15.54 3.97 7.83
C LYS A 260 14.74 5.06 7.09
N ALA A 261 13.70 4.68 6.35
CA ALA A 261 12.80 5.61 5.67
C ALA A 261 12.12 6.54 6.68
N LEU A 262 11.52 5.97 7.74
CA LEU A 262 10.90 6.73 8.82
C LEU A 262 11.86 7.73 9.49
N LYS A 263 13.09 7.32 9.79
CA LYS A 263 14.10 8.19 10.43
C LYS A 263 14.57 9.33 9.52
N ARG A 264 14.49 9.15 8.21
CA ARG A 264 14.87 10.17 7.20
C ARG A 264 13.68 10.98 6.70
N ASN A 265 12.46 10.72 7.17
CA ASN A 265 11.26 11.44 6.77
C ASN A 265 11.41 12.94 7.05
N ARG A 266 11.18 13.76 6.01
CA ARG A 266 11.28 15.22 6.03
C ARG A 266 9.93 15.92 6.13
N SER A 267 8.81 15.22 5.89
CA SER A 267 7.47 15.82 5.96
C SER A 267 7.10 16.32 7.37
N GLY A 268 7.82 15.90 8.41
CA GLY A 268 7.55 16.28 9.80
C GLY A 268 6.26 15.68 10.38
N LEU A 269 5.42 15.07 9.55
CA LEU A 269 4.17 14.43 9.91
C LEU A 269 4.45 13.00 10.44
N ALA A 270 3.88 12.70 11.62
CA ALA A 270 3.80 11.35 12.22
C ALA A 270 5.13 10.58 12.36
N GLN A 271 6.15 11.21 12.97
CA GLN A 271 7.46 10.57 13.19
C GLN A 271 7.47 9.46 14.26
N ARG A 272 6.52 9.46 15.20
CA ARG A 272 6.53 8.55 16.35
C ARG A 272 5.20 7.84 16.53
N ASP A 273 5.28 6.56 16.87
CA ASP A 273 4.14 5.73 17.27
C ASP A 273 4.52 5.01 18.57
N PRO A 274 4.38 5.71 19.71
CA PRO A 274 4.82 5.20 21.00
C PRO A 274 3.94 4.06 21.53
N ILE A 275 2.74 3.89 20.97
CA ILE A 275 1.76 2.89 21.41
C ILE A 275 2.09 1.53 20.79
N ASN A 276 2.32 1.49 19.47
CA ASN A 276 2.45 0.22 18.75
C ASN A 276 3.90 -0.28 18.64
N ARG A 277 4.92 0.59 18.70
CA ARG A 277 6.31 0.18 18.42
C ARG A 277 7.06 -0.31 19.67
N ALA A 278 7.58 -1.53 19.62
CA ALA A 278 8.30 -2.18 20.72
C ALA A 278 9.48 -1.39 21.32
N GLY A 279 10.22 -0.64 20.49
CA GLY A 279 11.33 0.21 20.96
C GLY A 279 10.86 1.43 21.75
N ASP A 280 9.73 2.00 21.36
CA ASP A 280 9.14 3.17 22.00
C ASP A 280 8.35 2.76 23.26
N ARG A 281 7.80 1.53 23.32
CA ARG A 281 7.11 0.94 24.50
C ARG A 281 7.94 0.92 25.78
N ARG A 282 9.27 1.08 25.70
CA ARG A 282 10.19 1.09 26.85
C ARG A 282 10.54 2.48 27.38
N LEU A 283 10.11 3.55 26.70
CA LEU A 283 10.43 4.93 27.06
C LEU A 283 9.31 5.54 27.91
N GLY A 284 9.47 5.54 29.24
CA GLY A 284 8.80 6.49 30.14
C GLY A 284 7.27 6.61 30.01
N HIS A 285 6.58 5.51 29.70
CA HIS A 285 5.13 5.53 29.55
C HIS A 285 4.42 5.79 30.88
N SER A 286 3.40 6.64 30.85
CA SER A 286 2.38 6.64 31.90
C SER A 286 1.78 5.24 32.06
N PRO A 287 1.33 4.82 33.25
CA PRO A 287 0.66 3.53 33.44
C PRO A 287 -0.47 3.25 32.44
N GLU A 288 -1.24 4.27 32.07
CA GLU A 288 -2.28 4.20 31.04
C GLU A 288 -1.70 3.78 29.67
N LEU A 289 -0.74 4.54 29.14
CA LEU A 289 -0.07 4.20 27.87
C LEU A 289 0.60 2.82 27.92
N ALA A 290 1.15 2.41 29.07
CA ALA A 290 1.71 1.08 29.22
C ALA A 290 0.63 -0.02 29.12
N ALA A 291 -0.53 0.20 29.75
CA ALA A 291 -1.67 -0.71 29.66
C ALA A 291 -2.23 -0.79 28.23
N ILE A 292 -2.36 0.34 27.53
CA ILE A 292 -2.84 0.39 26.14
C ILE A 292 -1.83 -0.25 25.19
N SER A 293 -0.55 0.05 25.36
CA SER A 293 0.49 -0.58 24.56
C SER A 293 0.53 -2.10 24.80
N SER A 294 0.13 -2.59 25.99
CA SER A 294 0.14 -4.02 26.30
C SER A 294 -0.79 -4.86 25.40
N ILE A 295 -1.82 -4.26 24.81
CA ILE A 295 -2.75 -4.96 23.91
C ILE A 295 -2.35 -4.89 22.43
N THR A 296 -1.40 -4.02 22.05
CA THR A 296 -0.94 -3.89 20.65
C THR A 296 -0.03 -5.03 20.22
N SER A 297 -0.14 -5.45 18.96
CA SER A 297 0.58 -6.60 18.39
C SER A 297 0.40 -7.91 19.17
N THR A 298 -0.58 -7.97 20.06
CA THR A 298 -0.87 -9.15 20.86
C THR A 298 -1.64 -10.14 19.99
N GLN A 299 -1.11 -11.35 19.87
CA GLN A 299 -1.82 -12.48 19.28
C GLN A 299 -2.58 -13.22 20.39
N GLY A 300 -3.77 -13.74 20.08
CA GLY A 300 -4.49 -14.56 21.04
C GLY A 300 -5.88 -15.00 20.60
N PRO A 301 -6.47 -16.00 21.29
CA PRO A 301 -7.80 -16.51 20.94
C PRO A 301 -8.90 -15.46 20.98
N TRP A 302 -8.72 -14.35 21.72
CA TRP A 302 -9.73 -13.30 21.84
C TRP A 302 -9.68 -12.28 20.70
N VAL A 303 -8.53 -12.08 20.05
CA VAL A 303 -8.32 -11.06 19.01
C VAL A 303 -9.23 -11.32 17.81
N ARG A 304 -9.42 -12.58 17.43
CA ARG A 304 -10.32 -13.00 16.34
C ARG A 304 -11.79 -12.58 16.52
N TYR A 305 -12.20 -12.25 17.75
CA TYR A 305 -13.56 -11.81 18.08
C TYR A 305 -13.69 -10.31 18.18
N LEU A 306 -12.58 -9.57 18.04
CA LEU A 306 -12.66 -8.12 17.91
C LEU A 306 -13.42 -7.77 16.64
N PRO A 307 -14.18 -6.67 16.67
CA PRO A 307 -14.65 -6.06 15.44
C PRO A 307 -13.50 -5.37 14.70
N ASP A 308 -13.69 -5.10 13.41
CA ASP A 308 -12.71 -4.41 12.56
C ASP A 308 -12.23 -3.07 13.15
N LEU A 309 -13.15 -2.25 13.67
CA LEU A 309 -12.84 -0.96 14.28
C LEU A 309 -13.67 -0.71 15.54
N SER A 310 -13.01 -0.45 16.66
CA SER A 310 -13.65 -0.02 17.92
C SER A 310 -13.10 1.31 18.40
N LEU A 311 -13.94 2.12 19.05
CA LEU A 311 -13.49 3.27 19.83
C LEU A 311 -13.53 2.95 21.33
N VAL A 312 -12.47 3.31 22.04
CA VAL A 312 -12.38 3.19 23.49
C VAL A 312 -12.19 4.58 24.08
N ARG A 313 -13.16 5.04 24.87
CA ARG A 313 -13.06 6.26 25.67
C ARG A 313 -12.63 5.92 27.08
N ILE A 314 -11.48 6.44 27.50
CA ILE A 314 -11.00 6.36 28.87
C ILE A 314 -11.40 7.65 29.59
N LYS A 315 -12.26 7.51 30.59
CA LYS A 315 -12.70 8.63 31.43
C LYS A 315 -11.67 8.94 32.49
N ASN A 316 -11.18 10.17 32.50
CA ASN A 316 -10.19 10.60 33.47
C ASN A 316 -10.85 11.39 34.62
N PRO A 317 -10.40 11.23 35.89
CA PRO A 317 -10.98 11.95 37.02
C PRO A 317 -10.90 13.48 36.91
N ASN A 318 -9.94 13.98 36.12
CA ASN A 318 -9.76 15.41 35.83
C ASN A 318 -10.69 15.93 34.70
N GLY A 319 -11.59 15.08 34.17
CA GLY A 319 -12.52 15.39 33.09
C GLY A 319 -11.89 15.46 31.69
N LYS A 320 -10.58 15.19 31.55
CA LYS A 320 -9.86 15.16 30.26
C LYS A 320 -9.81 13.75 29.72
N ASP A 321 -10.92 13.28 29.19
CA ASP A 321 -11.01 11.94 28.64
C ASP A 321 -10.11 11.76 27.43
N ARG A 322 -9.63 10.53 27.26
CA ARG A 322 -8.85 10.12 26.08
C ARG A 322 -9.65 9.13 25.25
N VAL A 323 -9.47 9.20 23.93
CA VAL A 323 -10.12 8.30 22.99
C VAL A 323 -9.04 7.56 22.22
N TYR A 324 -9.23 6.27 22.05
CA TYR A 324 -8.36 5.42 21.24
C TYR A 324 -9.19 4.65 20.23
N SER A 325 -8.63 4.45 19.04
CA SER A 325 -9.16 3.53 18.03
C SER A 325 -8.40 2.22 18.11
N LEU A 326 -9.13 1.12 18.28
CA LEU A 326 -8.62 -0.25 18.21
C LEU A 326 -8.97 -0.79 16.83
N ILE A 327 -7.96 -1.22 16.09
CA ILE A 327 -8.08 -1.79 14.75
C ILE A 327 -7.70 -3.26 14.83
N HIS A 328 -8.56 -4.12 14.32
CA HIS A 328 -8.30 -5.55 14.21
C HIS A 328 -7.53 -5.81 12.92
N ASP A 329 -6.24 -6.10 13.03
CA ASP A 329 -5.38 -6.46 11.90
C ASP A 329 -5.56 -7.96 11.61
N LYS A 330 -6.42 -8.29 10.64
CA LYS A 330 -6.69 -9.67 10.22
C LYS A 330 -5.56 -10.22 9.37
N ALA A 331 -5.02 -11.38 9.77
CA ALA A 331 -3.97 -12.05 9.02
C ALA A 331 -4.50 -12.93 7.88
N HIS A 332 -3.77 -12.98 6.77
CA HIS A 332 -4.11 -13.80 5.62
C HIS A 332 -2.90 -14.61 5.15
N THR A 333 -3.20 -15.75 4.51
CA THR A 333 -2.18 -16.46 3.72
C THR A 333 -1.79 -15.71 2.45
N ASN A 334 -2.73 -14.92 1.90
CA ASN A 334 -2.56 -14.00 0.78
C ASN A 334 -3.86 -13.21 0.53
N ILE A 335 -3.74 -12.05 -0.12
CA ILE A 335 -4.86 -11.21 -0.57
C ILE A 335 -5.10 -11.28 -2.09
N ALA A 336 -4.59 -12.31 -2.76
CA ALA A 336 -4.59 -12.36 -4.22
C ALA A 336 -6.00 -12.35 -4.83
N PHE A 337 -6.99 -13.05 -4.28
CA PHE A 337 -8.31 -13.21 -4.89
C PHE A 337 -9.37 -12.24 -4.32
N LEU A 338 -10.30 -11.80 -5.18
CA LEU A 338 -11.43 -10.92 -4.82
C LEU A 338 -12.48 -11.58 -3.92
N PHE A 339 -12.64 -12.90 -4.04
CA PHE A 339 -13.72 -13.66 -3.40
C PHE A 339 -13.17 -14.70 -2.42
N ALA A 340 -14.07 -15.22 -1.56
CA ALA A 340 -13.78 -16.30 -0.61
C ALA A 340 -12.53 -16.02 0.27
N GLU A 341 -12.45 -14.80 0.83
CA GLU A 341 -11.41 -14.40 1.77
C GLU A 341 -11.30 -15.35 2.98
N ASN A 342 -12.43 -15.84 3.48
CA ASN A 342 -12.51 -16.77 4.60
C ASN A 342 -11.64 -18.03 4.44
N LEU A 343 -11.41 -18.49 3.20
CA LEU A 343 -10.55 -19.64 2.91
C LEU A 343 -9.04 -19.35 3.13
N ARG A 344 -8.70 -18.08 3.30
CA ARG A 344 -7.33 -17.58 3.40
C ARG A 344 -7.02 -16.90 4.72
N ARG A 345 -7.99 -16.79 5.64
CA ARG A 345 -7.82 -16.20 6.97
C ARG A 345 -6.95 -17.08 7.86
N GLU A 346 -6.12 -16.43 8.69
CA GLU A 346 -5.33 -17.06 9.75
C GLU A 346 -5.66 -16.39 11.10
N PRO A 347 -6.84 -16.65 11.69
CA PRO A 347 -7.33 -15.90 12.86
C PRO A 347 -6.44 -16.00 14.11
N GLU A 348 -5.60 -17.02 14.20
CA GLU A 348 -4.58 -17.18 15.24
C GLU A 348 -3.41 -16.21 15.14
N LYS A 349 -3.20 -15.61 13.96
CA LYS A 349 -2.16 -14.62 13.69
C LYS A 349 -2.67 -13.18 13.71
N ASP A 350 -3.97 -12.98 13.94
CA ASP A 350 -4.57 -11.65 14.07
C ASP A 350 -3.90 -10.85 15.18
N THR A 351 -3.80 -9.54 14.96
CA THR A 351 -3.22 -8.60 15.92
C THR A 351 -4.10 -7.36 16.09
N VAL A 352 -3.71 -6.47 16.99
CA VAL A 352 -4.40 -5.20 17.25
C VAL A 352 -3.43 -4.05 17.05
N THR A 353 -3.85 -3.06 16.26
CA THR A 353 -3.22 -1.74 16.23
C THR A 353 -4.06 -0.75 17.03
N VAL A 354 -3.42 0.08 17.84
CA VAL A 354 -4.09 1.11 18.65
C VAL A 354 -3.60 2.50 18.27
N ILE A 355 -4.52 3.42 18.00
CA ILE A 355 -4.21 4.80 17.64
C ILE A 355 -4.90 5.74 18.62
N GLU A 356 -4.20 6.77 19.10
CA GLU A 356 -4.83 7.85 19.87
C GLU A 356 -5.72 8.71 18.96
N GLY A 357 -6.93 8.98 19.43
CA GLY A 357 -7.97 9.68 18.69
C GLY A 357 -8.91 8.74 17.93
N GLN A 358 -9.79 9.34 17.14
CA GLN A 358 -10.71 8.63 16.26
C GLN A 358 -10.11 8.52 14.85
N ILE A 359 -9.99 7.29 14.36
CA ILE A 359 -9.74 6.98 12.95
C ILE A 359 -10.89 6.18 12.37
N GLY A 360 -11.08 6.27 11.05
CA GLY A 360 -12.20 5.64 10.36
C GLY A 360 -13.55 6.35 10.60
N SER A 361 -14.49 6.08 9.70
CA SER A 361 -15.82 6.72 9.72
C SER A 361 -16.93 5.83 10.26
N TYR A 362 -16.67 4.52 10.41
CA TYR A 362 -17.68 3.51 10.72
C TYR A 362 -17.18 2.56 11.83
N PRO A 363 -16.98 3.02 13.07
CA PRO A 363 -16.66 2.14 14.17
C PRO A 363 -17.81 1.16 14.43
N ASN A 364 -17.47 -0.11 14.62
CA ASN A 364 -18.43 -1.16 14.93
C ASN A 364 -18.91 -1.09 16.39
N PHE A 365 -18.00 -0.74 17.31
CA PHE A 365 -18.27 -0.68 18.75
C PHE A 365 -17.68 0.56 19.41
N PHE A 366 -18.33 0.98 20.50
CA PHE A 366 -17.88 2.06 21.38
C PHE A 366 -17.83 1.54 22.81
N PHE A 367 -16.65 1.60 23.42
CA PHE A 367 -16.41 1.22 24.79
C PHE A 367 -16.13 2.46 25.63
N VAL A 368 -16.62 2.47 26.86
CA VAL A 368 -16.32 3.49 27.86
C VAL A 368 -15.74 2.79 29.07
N VAL A 369 -14.54 3.19 29.47
CA VAL A 369 -13.79 2.62 30.58
C VAL A 369 -13.44 3.74 31.55
N GLU A 370 -13.63 3.51 32.84
CA GLU A 370 -13.19 4.46 33.87
C GLU A 370 -11.68 4.27 34.12
N HIS A 371 -10.93 5.35 34.31
CA HIS A 371 -9.52 5.26 34.72
C HIS A 371 -9.45 4.60 36.10
N GLY A 372 -8.80 3.43 36.17
CA GLY A 372 -8.61 2.64 37.39
C GLY A 372 -7.51 3.17 38.30
#